data_AF-A0A183TMY2-F1
#
_entry.id   AF-A0A183TMY2-F1
#
_cell.length_a   1.000
_cell.length_b   1.000
_cell.length_c   1.000
_cell.angle_alpha   90.00
_cell.angle_beta   90.00
_cell.angle_gamma   90.00
#
_symmetry.space_group_name_H-M   'P 1'
#
loop_
_entity.id
_entity.type
_entity.pdbx_description
1 polymer ?
#
loop_
_entity_poly.entity_id
_entity_poly.type
_entity_poly.pdbx_seq_one_letter_code
_entity_poly.pdbx_strand_id
1 'polypeptide(L)'
;MPIWDDERRQLSNALRGIPVIAADIRRATDQDHILRQAVTYVQTRWPTTALTGDLQQLFLRRVSLSVVDSCLMFVNHVVIPSSLRTVFLRQFHAVHPVNS
;
A
#
# COMPACT_ATOMS: atom_id res chain seq x y z
N MET A 1 13.94 21.89 5.89
CA MET A 1 13.31 20.99 4.92
C MET A 1 12.79 19.79 5.69
N PRO A 2 11.49 19.48 5.70
CA PRO A 2 10.99 18.38 6.50
C PRO A 2 11.43 17.07 5.84
N ILE A 3 11.98 16.16 6.65
CA ILE A 3 12.52 14.85 6.24
C ILE A 3 11.55 14.04 5.35
N TRP A 4 10.25 14.29 5.52
CA TRP A 4 9.14 13.64 4.82
C TRP A 4 9.03 13.99 3.32
N ASP A 5 9.48 15.18 2.90
CA ASP A 5 9.40 15.58 1.48
C ASP A 5 10.43 14.83 0.62
N ASP A 6 11.57 14.47 1.21
CA ASP A 6 12.61 13.74 0.49
C ASP A 6 12.24 12.27 0.30
N GLU A 7 11.64 11.64 1.32
CA GLU A 7 11.15 10.26 1.24
C GLU A 7 10.05 10.10 0.18
N ARG A 8 9.13 11.07 0.12
CA ARG A 8 8.10 11.14 -0.94
C ARG A 8 8.72 11.25 -2.32
N ARG A 9 9.71 12.13 -2.47
CA ARG A 9 10.40 12.36 -3.74
C ARG A 9 11.21 11.13 -4.18
N GLN A 10 11.87 10.45 -3.25
CA GLN A 10 12.64 9.24 -3.52
C GLN A 10 11.73 8.10 -3.97
N LEU A 11 10.59 7.89 -3.32
CA LEU A 11 9.62 6.87 -3.73
C LEU A 11 8.98 7.21 -5.08
N SER A 12 8.49 8.44 -5.27
CA SER A 12 7.91 8.85 -6.55
C SER A 12 8.93 8.68 -7.69
N ASN A 13 10.22 8.92 -7.44
CA ASN A 13 11.28 8.61 -8.40
C ASN A 13 11.46 7.10 -8.64
N ALA A 14 11.45 6.28 -7.59
CA ALA A 14 11.54 4.83 -7.72
C ALA A 14 10.37 4.25 -8.53
N LEU A 15 9.15 4.72 -8.27
CA LEU A 15 7.93 4.34 -8.99
C LEU A 15 7.92 4.86 -10.43
N ARG A 16 8.45 6.06 -10.69
CA ARG A 16 8.63 6.59 -12.06
C ARG A 16 9.57 5.72 -12.90
N GLY A 17 10.55 5.08 -12.28
CA GLY A 17 11.48 4.16 -12.95
C GLY A 17 10.83 2.83 -13.39
N ILE A 18 9.66 2.48 -12.83
CA ILE A 18 8.95 1.24 -13.17
C ILE A 18 7.44 1.50 -13.27
N PRO A 19 6.98 2.18 -14.34
CA PRO A 19 5.60 2.64 -14.49
C PRO A 19 4.55 1.52 -14.37
N VAL A 20 4.91 0.32 -14.81
CA VAL A 20 4.05 -0.87 -14.79
C VAL A 20 3.75 -1.28 -13.34
N ILE A 21 4.77 -1.38 -12.48
CA ILE A 21 4.61 -1.80 -11.08
C ILE A 21 3.83 -0.74 -10.28
N ALA A 22 4.10 0.55 -10.51
CA ALA A 22 3.38 1.63 -9.83
C ALA A 22 1.89 1.66 -10.19
N ALA A 23 1.56 1.44 -11.46
CA ALA A 23 0.17 1.35 -11.91
C ALA A 23 -0.53 0.12 -11.33
N ASP A 24 0.17 -1.02 -11.23
CA ASP A 24 -0.36 -2.25 -10.67
C ASP A 24 -0.63 -2.14 -9.16
N ILE A 25 0.29 -1.56 -8.40
CA ILE A 25 0.09 -1.31 -6.95
C ILE A 25 -1.08 -0.35 -6.76
N ARG A 26 -1.12 0.79 -7.46
CA ARG A 26 -2.23 1.74 -7.35
C ARG A 26 -3.58 1.07 -7.66
N ARG A 27 -3.65 0.29 -8.73
CA ARG A 27 -4.86 -0.45 -9.12
C ARG A 27 -5.27 -1.45 -8.05
N ALA A 28 -4.32 -2.21 -7.51
CA ALA A 28 -4.59 -3.19 -6.45
C ALA A 28 -5.00 -2.50 -5.13
N THR A 29 -4.44 -1.33 -4.81
CA THR A 29 -4.86 -0.49 -3.69
C THR A 29 -6.29 0.01 -3.86
N ASP A 30 -6.68 0.43 -5.06
CA ASP A 30 -8.05 0.91 -5.34
C ASP A 30 -9.10 -0.23 -5.30
N GLN A 31 -8.68 -1.45 -5.67
CA GLN A 31 -9.52 -2.65 -5.60
C GLN A 31 -9.64 -3.23 -4.18
N ASP A 32 -8.68 -2.94 -3.30
CA ASP A 32 -8.71 -3.38 -1.90
C ASP A 32 -9.50 -2.36 -1.06
N HIS A 33 -10.71 -2.76 -0.64
CA HIS A 33 -11.61 -1.89 0.11
C HIS A 33 -10.98 -1.33 1.40
N ILE A 34 -10.17 -2.11 2.10
CA ILE A 34 -9.48 -1.70 3.33
C ILE A 34 -8.45 -0.61 3.00
N LEU A 35 -7.61 -0.86 2.00
CA LEU A 35 -6.56 0.09 1.64
C LEU A 35 -7.13 1.37 1.02
N ARG A 36 -8.17 1.27 0.19
CA ARG A 36 -8.87 2.44 -0.35
C ARG A 36 -9.47 3.31 0.76
N GLN A 37 -10.09 2.68 1.77
CA GLN A 37 -10.58 3.41 2.94
C GLN A 37 -9.43 4.04 3.75
N ALA A 38 -8.35 3.31 3.95
CA ALA A 38 -7.19 3.83 4.68
C ALA A 38 -6.54 5.02 3.95
N VAL A 39 -6.38 4.97 2.62
CA VAL A 39 -5.92 6.10 1.80
C VAL A 39 -6.83 7.31 2.02
N THR A 40 -8.14 7.10 1.97
CA THR A 40 -9.13 8.17 2.19
C THR A 40 -8.97 8.78 3.59
N TYR A 41 -8.82 7.96 4.64
CA TYR A 41 -8.67 8.45 6.02
C TYR A 41 -7.34 9.17 6.27
N VAL A 42 -6.25 8.72 5.65
CA VAL A 42 -4.94 9.39 5.75
C VAL A 42 -4.96 10.74 5.05
N GLN A 43 -5.65 10.86 3.91
CA GLN A 43 -5.76 12.12 3.17
C GLN A 43 -6.77 13.11 3.77
N THR A 44 -7.77 12.60 4.50
CA THR A 44 -8.82 13.41 5.11
C THR A 44 -8.70 13.38 6.63
N ARG A 45 -9.46 12.49 7.28
CA ARG A 45 -9.42 12.24 8.71
C ARG A 45 -9.85 10.81 8.99
N TRP A 46 -9.31 10.26 10.07
CA TRP A 46 -9.79 9.01 10.62
C TRP A 46 -11.15 9.21 11.32
N PRO A 47 -12.06 8.23 11.24
CA PRO A 47 -13.33 8.29 11.94
C PRO A 47 -13.12 8.23 13.46
N THR A 48 -14.06 8.81 14.21
CA THR A 48 -14.10 8.73 15.68
C THR A 48 -14.82 7.47 16.18
N THR A 49 -15.55 6.79 15.29
CA THR A 49 -16.17 5.49 15.58
C THR A 49 -15.12 4.40 15.68
N ALA A 50 -15.41 3.37 16.47
CA ALA A 50 -14.54 2.20 16.58
C ALA A 50 -14.34 1.54 15.21
N LEU A 51 -13.07 1.34 14.85
CA LEU A 51 -12.66 0.54 13.70
C LEU A 51 -12.37 -0.90 14.15
N THR A 52 -12.54 -1.86 13.26
CA THR A 52 -12.29 -3.28 13.51
C THR A 52 -11.35 -3.87 12.46
N GLY A 53 -10.77 -5.03 12.77
CA GLY A 53 -9.92 -5.79 11.86
C GLY A 53 -8.71 -4.98 11.34
N ASP A 54 -8.44 -5.10 10.05
CA ASP A 54 -7.27 -4.49 9.42
C ASP A 54 -7.28 -2.96 9.46
N LEU A 55 -8.46 -2.33 9.38
CA LEU A 55 -8.58 -0.87 9.52
C LEU A 55 -8.19 -0.40 10.93
N GLN A 56 -8.48 -1.18 11.96
CA GLN A 56 -8.05 -0.88 13.32
C GLN A 56 -6.52 -0.94 13.44
N GLN A 57 -5.90 -1.96 12.84
CA GLN A 57 -4.44 -2.12 12.84
C GLN A 57 -3.74 -0.95 12.13
N LEU A 58 -4.31 -0.49 11.01
CA LEU A 58 -3.83 0.70 10.30
C LEU A 58 -4.03 1.97 11.13
N PHE A 59 -5.18 2.14 11.78
CA PHE A 59 -5.44 3.30 12.66
C PHE A 59 -4.46 3.41 13.83
N LEU A 60 -4.10 2.27 14.46
CA LEU A 60 -3.11 2.23 15.54
C LEU A 60 -1.73 2.73 15.07
N ARG A 61 -1.43 2.59 13.79
CA ARG A 61 -0.17 2.99 13.15
C ARG A 61 -0.27 4.27 12.33
N ARG A 62 -1.39 4.99 12.40
CA ARG A 62 -1.73 6.11 11.51
C ARG A 62 -0.69 7.22 11.44
N VAL A 63 0.06 7.46 12.52
CA VAL A 63 1.13 8.48 12.57
C VAL A 63 2.29 8.15 11.64
N SER A 64 2.45 6.88 11.28
CA SER A 64 3.48 6.36 10.38
C SER A 64 2.91 6.05 8.98
N LEU A 65 1.62 6.31 8.74
CA LEU A 65 1.01 6.11 7.44
C LEU A 65 1.07 7.40 6.61
N SER A 66 1.35 7.26 5.33
CA SER A 66 1.28 8.36 4.37
C SER A 66 0.71 7.86 3.04
N VAL A 67 0.34 8.79 2.15
CA VAL A 67 -0.10 8.47 0.80
C VAL A 67 0.83 9.17 -0.20
N VAL A 68 1.34 8.39 -1.15
CA VAL A 68 2.19 8.87 -2.25
C VAL A 68 1.70 8.24 -3.54
N ASP A 69 1.44 9.06 -4.57
CA ASP A 69 0.93 8.60 -5.88
C ASP A 69 -0.29 7.65 -5.76
N SER A 70 -1.21 7.99 -4.84
CA SER A 70 -2.41 7.21 -4.47
C SER A 70 -2.14 5.82 -3.88
N CYS A 71 -0.88 5.52 -3.52
CA CYS A 71 -0.49 4.30 -2.83
C CYS A 71 -0.37 4.56 -1.33
N LEU A 72 -0.84 3.61 -0.52
CA LEU A 72 -0.65 3.67 0.93
C LEU A 72 0.78 3.27 1.30
N MET A 73 1.42 4.08 2.12
CA MET A 73 2.79 3.91 2.59
C MET A 73 2.80 3.71 4.10
N PHE A 74 3.71 2.86 4.58
CA PHE A 74 4.08 2.74 5.98
C PHE A 74 5.55 3.11 6.12
N VAL A 75 5.83 4.25 6.75
CA VAL A 75 7.16 4.88 6.75
C VAL A 75 7.64 5.00 5.29
N ASN A 76 8.64 4.22 4.88
CA ASN A 76 9.25 4.29 3.55
C ASN A 76 8.91 3.10 2.65
N HIS A 77 7.95 2.26 3.07
CA HIS A 77 7.61 1.01 2.38
C HIS A 77 6.16 1.07 1.89
N VAL A 78 5.91 0.62 0.66
CA VAL A 78 4.55 0.51 0.15
C VAL A 78 3.79 -0.58 0.91
N VAL A 79 2.57 -0.27 1.34
CA VAL A 79 1.66 -1.28 1.89
C VAL A 79 1.14 -2.10 0.73
N ILE A 80 1.66 -3.32 0.59
CA ILE A 80 1.28 -4.25 -0.48
C ILE A 80 -0.17 -4.72 -0.25
N PRO A 81 -1.09 -4.48 -1.19
CA PRO A 81 -2.45 -5.03 -1.14
C PRO A 81 -2.45 -6.56 -1.02
N SER A 82 -3.43 -7.07 -0.29
CA SER A 82 -3.60 -8.51 -0.05
C SER A 82 -3.71 -9.29 -1.37
N SER A 83 -4.37 -8.70 -2.37
CA SER A 83 -4.50 -9.23 -3.73
C SER A 83 -3.16 -9.39 -4.45
N LEU A 84 -2.24 -8.42 -4.29
CA LEU A 84 -0.88 -8.52 -4.81
C LEU A 84 -0.04 -9.53 -4.02
N ARG A 85 -0.29 -9.70 -2.72
CA ARG A 85 0.32 -10.79 -1.94
C ARG A 85 -0.08 -12.15 -2.53
N THR A 86 -1.34 -12.33 -2.94
CA THR A 86 -1.79 -13.54 -3.61
C THR A 86 -1.17 -13.71 -5.00
N VAL A 87 -0.98 -12.63 -5.77
CA VAL A 87 -0.32 -12.70 -7.09
C VAL A 87 1.17 -13.01 -6.96
N PHE A 88 1.88 -12.40 -6.01
CA PHE A 88 3.28 -12.72 -5.70
C PHE A 88 3.42 -14.17 -5.21
N LEU A 89 2.51 -14.65 -4.36
CA LEU A 89 2.48 -16.05 -3.93
C LEU A 89 2.18 -16.99 -5.11
N ARG A 90 1.25 -16.65 -6.00
CA ARG A 90 0.95 -17.47 -7.19
C ARG A 90 2.09 -17.49 -8.20
N GLN A 91 2.82 -16.39 -8.38
CA GLN A 91 4.00 -16.35 -9.25
C GLN A 91 5.15 -17.22 -8.71
N PHE A 92 5.26 -17.39 -7.39
CA PHE A 92 6.20 -18.37 -6.82
C PHE A 92 5.75 -19.82 -7.02
N HIS A 93 4.45 -20.10 -6.99
CA HIS A 93 3.92 -21.45 -7.27
C HIS A 93 3.95 -21.82 -8.76
N ALA A 94 4.08 -20.85 -9.67
CA ALA A 94 4.21 -21.12 -11.11
C ALA A 94 5.62 -21.59 -11.54
N VAL A 95 6.62 -21.50 -10.66
CA VAL A 95 8.00 -21.95 -10.94
C VAL A 95 8.24 -23.42 -10.54
N HIS A 96 7.29 -24.07 -9.86
CA HIS A 96 7.39 -25.50 -9.57
C HIS A 96 6.05 -26.24 -9.76
N PRO A 97 5.86 -26.97 -10.87
CA PRO A 97 5.00 -28.14 -10.85
C PRO A 97 5.77 -29.23 -10.11
N VAL A 98 5.58 -29.37 -8.79
CA VAL A 98 5.84 -30.69 -8.20
C VAL A 98 4.70 -31.58 -8.65
N ASN A 99 5.01 -32.32 -9.70
CA ASN A 99 4.26 -33.45 -10.19
C ASN A 99 4.37 -34.59 -9.17
N SER A 100 3.23 -35.21 -8.87
CA SER A 100 3.00 -36.44 -8.08
C SER A 100 3.00 -36.31 -6.55
#